data_AF-A0A933HEZ9-F1
#
_entry.id   AF-A0A933HEZ9-F1
#
_cell.length_a   1.000
_cell.length_b   1.000
_cell.length_c   1.000
_cell.angle_alpha   90.00
_cell.angle_beta   90.00
_cell.angle_gamma   90.00
#
_symmetry.space_group_name_H-M   'P 1'
#
loop_
_entity.id
_entity.type
_entity.pdbx_description
1 polymer ?
#
loop_
_entity_poly.entity_id
_entity_poly.type
_entity_poly.pdbx_seq_one_letter_code
_entity_poly.pdbx_strand_id
1 'polypeptide(L)'
;MTKLKKEYSPAKTHVEVSVVESVRIIRELQKMSQTTLAKVTGITQSTISAIENGRVNIGVDRAKVLARALKCHPAVLLFPSWDIDKESVA
;
A
#
# COMPACT_ATOMS: atom_id res chain seq x y z
N MET A 1 -7.69 40.42 -8.22
CA MET A 1 -7.31 39.00 -8.37
C MET A 1 -7.77 38.24 -7.13
N THR A 2 -9.00 37.76 -7.15
CA THR A 2 -9.67 37.17 -5.98
C THR A 2 -9.26 35.69 -5.87
N LYS A 3 -8.52 35.33 -4.83
CA LYS A 3 -8.08 33.96 -4.56
C LYS A 3 -9.30 33.05 -4.34
N LEU A 4 -9.55 32.11 -5.25
CA LEU A 4 -10.36 30.92 -4.96
C LEU A 4 -9.55 30.01 -4.03
N LYS A 5 -9.64 30.21 -2.71
CA LYS A 5 -9.39 29.12 -1.76
C LYS A 5 -10.70 28.37 -1.61
N LYS A 6 -10.92 27.32 -2.40
CA LYS A 6 -11.76 26.23 -1.92
C LYS A 6 -11.02 25.66 -0.71
N GLU A 7 -11.60 25.79 0.47
CA GLU A 7 -11.08 25.16 1.68
C GLU A 7 -11.01 23.65 1.40
N TYR A 8 -9.79 23.12 1.40
CA TYR A 8 -9.57 21.68 1.36
C TYR A 8 -10.24 21.09 2.60
N SER A 9 -11.23 20.22 2.39
CA SER A 9 -11.86 19.45 3.46
C SER A 9 -11.49 17.99 3.24
N PRO A 10 -10.67 17.39 4.12
CA PRO A 10 -10.29 15.99 3.97
C PRO A 10 -11.53 15.10 4.10
N ALA A 11 -11.55 14.01 3.31
CA ALA A 11 -12.58 12.99 3.48
C ALA A 11 -12.44 12.34 4.86
N LYS A 12 -13.58 11.93 5.44
CA LYS A 12 -13.58 11.21 6.72
C LYS A 12 -12.93 9.83 6.53
N THR A 13 -11.82 9.58 7.21
CA THR A 13 -11.19 8.24 7.25
C THR A 13 -12.03 7.31 8.10
N HIS A 14 -12.44 6.17 7.54
CA HIS A 14 -13.26 5.18 8.24
C HIS A 14 -12.43 4.07 8.90
N VAL A 15 -11.28 3.75 8.33
CA VAL A 15 -10.39 2.67 8.79
C VAL A 15 -8.94 3.12 8.53
N GLU A 16 -8.09 2.96 9.53
CA GLU A 16 -6.64 3.09 9.36
C GLU A 16 -6.11 1.80 8.74
N VAL A 17 -5.33 1.92 7.67
CA VAL A 17 -4.80 0.77 6.94
C VAL A 17 -3.29 0.79 7.06
N SER A 18 -2.71 -0.28 7.58
CA SER A 18 -1.26 -0.45 7.61
C SER A 18 -0.69 -0.82 6.24
N VAL A 19 0.62 -0.66 6.07
CA VAL A 19 1.36 -1.10 4.86
C VAL A 19 1.12 -2.60 4.57
N VAL A 20 1.08 -3.41 5.63
CA VAL A 20 0.92 -4.88 5.52
C VAL A 20 -0.49 -5.25 5.05
N GLU A 21 -1.50 -4.53 5.56
CA GLU A 21 -2.89 -4.71 5.17
C GLU A 21 -3.14 -4.20 3.74
N SER A 22 -2.52 -3.09 3.34
CA SER A 22 -2.66 -2.53 2.00
C SER A 22 -2.31 -3.55 0.91
N VAL A 23 -1.19 -4.27 1.06
CA VAL A 23 -0.81 -5.34 0.11
C VAL A 23 -1.87 -6.43 0.03
N ARG A 24 -2.35 -6.91 1.18
CA ARG A 24 -3.37 -7.96 1.25
C ARG A 24 -4.68 -7.52 0.62
N ILE A 25 -5.18 -6.34 1.01
CA ILE A 25 -6.43 -5.75 0.53
C ILE A 25 -6.40 -5.63 -0.99
N ILE A 26 -5.34 -5.02 -1.55
CA ILE A 26 -5.24 -4.84 -3.00
C ILE A 26 -5.12 -6.19 -3.70
N ARG A 27 -4.34 -7.14 -3.16
CA ARG A 27 -4.23 -8.50 -3.72
C ARG A 27 -5.60 -9.19 -3.81
N GLU A 28 -6.40 -9.11 -2.76
CA GLU A 28 -7.71 -9.74 -2.68
C GLU A 28 -8.75 -9.05 -3.57
N LEU A 29 -8.71 -7.71 -3.67
CA LEU A 29 -9.50 -6.95 -4.63
C LEU A 29 -9.19 -7.34 -6.09
N GLN A 30 -7.93 -7.66 -6.38
CA GLN A 30 -7.50 -8.20 -7.68
C GLN A 30 -7.78 -9.71 -7.84
N LYS A 31 -8.44 -10.36 -6.86
CA LYS A 31 -8.75 -11.80 -6.84
C LYS A 31 -7.52 -12.71 -7.01
N MET A 32 -6.36 -12.27 -6.50
CA MET A 32 -5.12 -13.02 -6.57
C MET A 32 -4.87 -13.82 -5.29
N SER A 33 -4.45 -15.08 -5.42
CA SER A 33 -3.86 -15.81 -4.28
C SER A 33 -2.43 -15.32 -4.00
N GLN A 34 -1.89 -15.57 -2.81
CA GLN A 34 -0.48 -15.30 -2.52
C GLN A 34 0.45 -16.06 -3.49
N THR A 35 0.11 -17.29 -3.85
CA THR A 35 0.84 -18.10 -4.84
C THR A 35 0.79 -17.48 -6.24
N THR A 36 -0.36 -16.92 -6.63
CA THR A 36 -0.49 -16.21 -7.90
C THR A 36 0.39 -14.98 -7.89
N LEU A 37 0.30 -14.14 -6.85
CA LEU A 37 1.13 -12.94 -6.72
C LEU A 37 2.63 -13.27 -6.72
N ALA A 38 3.02 -14.37 -6.06
CA ALA A 38 4.40 -14.88 -6.07
C ALA A 38 4.89 -15.15 -7.49
N LYS A 39 4.08 -15.86 -8.29
CA LYS A 39 4.41 -16.17 -9.69
C LYS A 39 4.59 -14.91 -10.54
N VAL A 40 3.71 -13.91 -10.40
CA VAL A 40 3.77 -12.69 -11.25
C VAL A 40 4.90 -11.74 -10.83
N THR A 41 5.27 -11.75 -9.55
CA THR A 41 6.29 -10.84 -8.99
C THR A 41 7.69 -11.43 -8.96
N GLY A 42 7.83 -12.75 -9.04
CA GLY A 42 9.08 -13.46 -8.78
C GLY A 42 9.46 -13.50 -7.29
N ILE A 43 8.62 -12.98 -6.40
CA ILE A 43 8.82 -13.04 -4.94
C ILE A 43 8.30 -14.40 -4.44
N THR A 44 8.98 -15.04 -3.50
CA THR A 44 8.49 -16.30 -2.94
C THR A 44 7.15 -16.12 -2.24
N GLN A 45 6.26 -17.12 -2.31
CA GLN A 45 4.98 -17.08 -1.58
C GLN A 45 5.20 -16.92 -0.07
N SER A 46 6.25 -17.54 0.48
CA SER A 46 6.64 -17.37 1.89
C SER A 46 7.00 -15.92 2.24
N THR A 47 7.70 -15.21 1.34
CA THR A 47 8.03 -13.79 1.53
C THR A 47 6.79 -12.91 1.42
N ILE A 48 5.87 -13.19 0.50
CA ILE A 48 4.59 -12.48 0.41
C ILE A 48 3.78 -12.69 1.70
N SER A 49 3.69 -13.92 2.20
CA SER A 49 3.05 -14.20 3.47
C SER A 49 3.73 -13.47 4.63
N ALA A 50 5.06 -13.43 4.66
CA ALA A 50 5.80 -12.70 5.69
C ALA A 50 5.53 -11.17 5.63
N ILE A 51 5.40 -10.60 4.44
CA ILE A 51 5.01 -9.20 4.22
C ILE A 51 3.58 -8.96 4.73
N GLU A 52 2.61 -9.77 4.31
CA GLU A 52 1.19 -9.62 4.68
C GLU A 52 0.89 -9.91 6.16
N ASN A 53 1.88 -10.40 6.92
CA ASN A 53 1.81 -10.63 8.35
C ASN A 53 2.80 -9.75 9.14
N GLY A 54 3.41 -8.74 8.49
CA GLY A 54 4.29 -7.77 9.15
C GLY A 54 5.61 -8.32 9.69
N ARG A 55 6.05 -9.49 9.21
CA ARG A 55 7.34 -10.09 9.58
C ARG A 55 8.50 -9.57 8.73
N VAL A 56 8.20 -8.92 7.61
CA VAL A 56 9.17 -8.39 6.64
C VAL A 56 8.71 -7.01 6.19
N ASN A 57 9.57 -6.00 6.34
CA ASN A 57 9.30 -4.67 5.80
C ASN A 57 9.45 -4.64 4.27
N ILE A 58 8.63 -3.82 3.63
CA ILE A 58 8.66 -3.60 2.19
C ILE A 58 9.57 -2.42 1.88
N GLY A 59 10.75 -2.70 1.31
CA GLY A 59 11.59 -1.66 0.72
C GLY A 59 11.02 -1.12 -0.59
N VAL A 60 11.48 0.06 -1.01
CA VAL A 60 11.01 0.78 -2.20
C VAL A 60 11.02 -0.10 -3.47
N ASP A 61 12.06 -0.91 -3.67
CA ASP A 61 12.16 -1.74 -4.87
C ASP A 61 11.15 -2.89 -4.89
N ARG A 62 10.91 -3.53 -3.73
CA ARG A 62 9.83 -4.53 -3.62
C ARG A 62 8.46 -3.88 -3.78
N ALA A 63 8.26 -2.68 -3.25
CA ALA A 63 7.02 -1.94 -3.46
C ALA A 63 6.76 -1.68 -4.94
N LYS A 64 7.78 -1.28 -5.72
CA LYS A 64 7.65 -1.11 -7.18
C LYS A 64 7.26 -2.41 -7.89
N VAL A 65 7.84 -3.55 -7.50
CA VAL A 65 7.52 -4.87 -8.07
C VAL A 65 6.08 -5.28 -7.76
N LEU A 66 5.69 -5.21 -6.49
CA LEU A 66 4.34 -5.53 -6.03
C LEU A 66 3.30 -4.61 -6.69
N ALA A 67 3.57 -3.30 -6.73
CA ALA A 67 2.66 -2.31 -7.30
C ALA A 67 2.37 -2.55 -8.78
N ARG A 68 3.38 -2.94 -9.56
CA ARG A 68 3.17 -3.32 -10.97
C ARG A 68 2.27 -4.55 -11.11
N ALA A 69 2.52 -5.60 -10.32
CA ALA A 69 1.70 -6.82 -10.36
C ALA A 69 0.26 -6.57 -9.88
N LEU A 70 0.10 -5.70 -8.88
CA LEU A 70 -1.18 -5.32 -8.29
C LEU A 70 -1.87 -4.16 -9.01
N LYS A 71 -1.28 -3.64 -10.09
CA LYS A 71 -1.81 -2.53 -10.91
C LYS A 71 -2.18 -1.29 -10.08
N CYS A 72 -1.33 -0.93 -9.13
CA CYS A 72 -1.47 0.28 -8.32
C CYS A 72 -0.18 1.11 -8.33
N HIS A 73 -0.26 2.33 -7.81
CA HIS A 73 0.94 3.15 -7.59
C HIS A 73 1.66 2.69 -6.31
N PRO A 74 3.02 2.62 -6.25
CA PRO A 74 3.75 2.14 -5.08
C PRO A 74 3.42 2.89 -3.77
N ALA A 75 3.05 4.17 -3.88
CA ALA A 75 2.64 4.98 -2.73
C ALA A 75 1.38 4.42 -2.03
N VAL A 76 0.49 3.72 -2.74
CA VAL A 76 -0.69 3.11 -2.13
C VAL A 76 -0.30 1.98 -1.16
N LEU A 77 0.80 1.27 -1.46
CA LEU A 77 1.33 0.20 -0.61
C LEU A 77 2.11 0.75 0.57
N LEU A 78 2.97 1.75 0.33
CA LEU A 78 3.89 2.29 1.35
C LEU A 78 3.26 3.35 2.25
N PHE A 79 2.24 4.05 1.77
CA PHE A 79 1.63 5.20 2.43
C PHE A 79 0.09 5.13 2.46
N PRO A 80 -0.53 3.98 2.81
CA PRO A 80 -1.99 3.80 2.76
C PRO A 80 -2.79 4.71 3.72
N SER A 81 -2.15 5.29 4.73
CA SER A 81 -2.77 6.23 5.69
C SER A 81 -1.84 7.40 6.01
N TRP A 82 -1.05 7.85 5.03
CA TRP A 82 -0.16 9.00 5.21
C TRP A 82 -0.94 10.30 5.30
N ASP A 83 -0.59 11.10 6.29
CA ASP A 83 -1.19 12.39 6.61
C ASP A 83 -0.05 13.41 6.73
N ILE A 84 -0.13 14.50 5.96
CA ILE A 84 0.92 15.52 5.88
C ILE A 84 1.06 16.33 7.17
N ASP A 85 -0.01 16.41 7.95
CA ASP A 85 -0.07 17.16 9.20
C ASP A 85 0.33 16.31 10.42
N LYS A 86 0.47 14.98 10.24
CA LYS A 86 1.00 14.08 11.28
C LYS A 86 2.51 13.95 11.11
N GLU A 87 3.28 14.40 12.11
CA GLU A 87 4.72 14.16 12.17
C GLU A 87 5.02 12.66 12.02
N SER A 88 5.96 12.33 11.12
CA SER A 88 6.41 10.97 10.92
C SER A 88 7.13 10.49 12.19
N VAL A 89 6.56 9.50 12.88
CA VAL A 89 7.31 8.73 13.88
C VAL A 89 8.42 7.99 13.13
N ALA A 90 9.66 8.41 13.36
CA ALA A 90 10.88 7.76 12.90
C ALA A 90 11.21 6.55 13.78
#